data_AF-M5TVP8-F1
#
_entry.id   AF-M5TVP8-F1
#
_cell.length_a   1.000
_cell.length_b   1.000
_cell.length_c   1.000
_cell.angle_alpha   90.00
_cell.angle_beta   90.00
_cell.angle_gamma   90.00
#
_symmetry.space_group_name_H-M   'P 1'
#
loop_
_entity.id
_entity.type
_entity.pdbx_description
1 polymer ?
#
loop_
_entity_poly.entity_id
_entity_poly.type
_entity_poly.pdbx_seq_one_letter_code
_entity_poly.pdbx_strand_id
1 'polypeptide(L)'
;MIEGSAPNIFDLPKLAERLPSLAESGLLIGDISFPNLSVEERSAAIERVAEHAIWKLTPKNVDTILAWHGVEDKAAHSKMFLSLKNAPSPVFDHVEGRINDFVDNCFLKADWTVSEPQEGVENLLSTQDLEENLGERVIKRQQTRVMFLHVPTRYWPTIIAERKFIIGWQNFEELFAETDDSAHLVPIFRSPDVVFELAEDRKEIRPELFDFLVDFDEMDLESYKILIGPDLGKVAELPTAIENDKRLHLIRLGMIELNQEAYDWLEGNPTLRVALIEKEFSTFQENEQDWTLQEEEVAGLLKSTIPQDAKRNLLLDIGTIECGDDETLQKEVVQILASLETVIGEFNQDFVERVIKVVPKCDAAKLLARMIPMWNEVRVMSNLETIGTPYKEIAEYGKKPLIPESDINLALANTLHQTGYISSFKKEKKGIRIYTKGKNPSEAAS
;
A
#
# COMPACT_ATOMS: atom_id res chain seq x y z
N MET A 1 42.40 -42.83 38.69
CA MET A 1 42.78 -43.17 40.08
C MET A 1 43.69 -42.07 40.58
N ILE A 2 43.22 -40.96 41.14
CA ILE A 2 42.44 -40.85 42.37
C ILE A 2 41.24 -39.94 42.11
N GLU A 3 40.08 -40.57 41.96
CA GLU A 3 38.82 -40.05 42.47
C GLU A 3 39.02 -39.89 43.98
N GLY A 4 39.31 -38.68 44.42
CA GLY A 4 39.39 -38.33 45.82
C GLY A 4 38.23 -37.39 46.09
N SER A 5 37.20 -37.93 46.72
CA SER A 5 36.11 -37.23 47.41
C SER A 5 36.36 -35.72 47.58
N ALA A 6 35.53 -34.89 46.96
CA ALA A 6 35.36 -33.53 47.44
C ALA A 6 35.11 -33.62 48.97
N PRO A 7 35.93 -32.93 49.80
CA PRO A 7 35.79 -33.05 51.25
C PRO A 7 34.37 -32.63 51.63
N ASN A 8 33.79 -33.31 52.62
CA ASN A 8 32.48 -32.97 53.17
C ASN A 8 32.57 -31.57 53.78
N ILE A 9 32.13 -30.55 53.03
CA ILE A 9 32.52 -29.17 53.28
C ILE A 9 31.88 -28.64 54.58
N PHE A 10 30.77 -29.24 55.04
CA PHE A 10 29.86 -28.65 56.05
C PHE A 10 30.00 -29.19 57.49
N ASP A 11 30.99 -30.01 57.81
CA ASP A 11 31.17 -30.57 59.17
C ASP A 11 31.76 -29.56 60.19
N LEU A 12 31.91 -28.25 59.88
CA LEU A 12 32.59 -27.28 60.76
C LEU A 12 31.95 -25.87 60.80
N PRO A 13 31.74 -25.28 61.99
CA PRO A 13 31.26 -23.89 62.19
C PRO A 13 32.15 -22.78 61.59
N LYS A 14 33.36 -23.10 61.11
CA LYS A 14 34.29 -22.19 60.43
C LYS A 14 33.91 -21.88 58.98
N LEU A 15 32.76 -22.39 58.52
CA LEU A 15 32.32 -22.29 57.13
C LEU A 15 32.01 -20.85 56.69
N ALA A 16 31.41 -20.05 57.58
CA ALA A 16 31.08 -18.65 57.30
C ALA A 16 32.31 -17.82 56.86
N GLU A 17 33.51 -18.19 57.33
CA GLU A 17 34.78 -17.52 56.98
C GLU A 17 35.43 -18.04 55.68
N ARG A 18 35.05 -19.23 55.19
CA ARG A 18 35.63 -19.88 53.99
C ARG A 18 34.72 -19.90 52.77
N LEU A 19 33.44 -19.62 52.97
CA LEU A 19 32.42 -19.54 51.93
C LEU A 19 32.78 -18.55 50.79
N PRO A 20 33.32 -17.33 51.07
CA PRO A 20 33.74 -16.41 50.02
C PRO A 20 34.86 -16.96 49.11
N SER A 21 35.84 -17.68 49.66
CA SER A 21 36.94 -18.27 48.88
C SER A 21 36.53 -19.53 48.11
N LEU A 22 35.50 -20.25 48.57
CA LEU A 22 34.88 -21.34 47.83
C LEU A 22 34.05 -20.84 46.64
N ALA A 23 33.37 -19.69 46.78
CA ALA A 23 32.65 -19.04 45.67
C ALA A 23 33.58 -18.62 44.50
N GLU A 24 34.84 -18.26 44.80
CA GLU A 24 35.85 -17.92 43.79
C GLU A 24 36.42 -19.15 43.05
N SER A 25 36.33 -20.35 43.64
CA SER A 25 37.03 -21.57 43.17
C SER A 25 36.40 -22.30 41.98
N GLY A 26 35.29 -21.79 41.42
CA GLY A 26 34.61 -22.42 40.28
C GLY A 26 33.80 -23.67 40.65
N LEU A 27 33.51 -23.85 41.94
CA LEU A 27 32.71 -24.97 42.44
C LEU A 27 31.28 -24.90 41.87
N LEU A 28 30.77 -26.03 41.40
CA LEU A 28 29.37 -26.18 41.05
C LEU A 28 28.57 -26.36 42.34
N ILE A 29 27.62 -25.48 42.60
CA ILE A 29 26.75 -25.59 43.79
C ILE A 29 25.99 -26.92 43.77
N GLY A 30 25.63 -27.43 42.59
CA GLY A 30 24.99 -28.74 42.44
C GLY A 30 25.87 -29.93 42.84
N ASP A 31 27.20 -29.75 42.89
CA ASP A 31 28.13 -30.78 43.39
C ASP A 31 28.26 -30.74 44.93
N ILE A 32 27.62 -29.76 45.58
CA ILE A 32 27.53 -29.70 47.04
C ILE A 32 26.49 -30.70 47.51
N SER A 33 26.95 -31.85 47.97
CA SER A 33 26.10 -32.86 48.61
C SER A 33 25.97 -32.58 50.11
N PHE A 34 24.74 -32.68 50.63
CA PHE A 34 24.43 -32.58 52.07
C PHE A 34 23.97 -33.94 52.63
N PRO A 35 24.76 -35.02 52.52
CA PRO A 35 24.31 -36.38 52.81
C PRO A 35 24.01 -36.60 54.30
N ASN A 36 24.58 -35.77 55.18
CA ASN A 36 24.49 -35.90 56.64
C ASN A 36 23.60 -34.86 57.31
N LEU A 37 22.95 -33.96 56.54
CA LEU A 37 22.05 -32.95 57.09
C LEU A 37 20.61 -33.44 57.07
N SER A 38 19.83 -33.08 58.10
CA SER A 38 18.37 -33.22 58.06
C SER A 38 17.78 -32.41 56.89
N VAL A 39 16.51 -32.67 56.56
CA VAL A 39 15.82 -31.90 55.50
C VAL A 39 15.80 -30.41 55.86
N GLU A 40 15.58 -30.09 57.13
CA GLU A 40 15.53 -28.74 57.67
C GLU A 40 16.91 -28.06 57.66
N GLU A 41 17.96 -28.77 58.06
CA GLU A 41 19.34 -28.27 58.03
C GLU A 41 19.85 -28.05 56.60
N ARG A 42 19.42 -28.90 55.66
CA ARG A 42 19.72 -28.75 54.24
C ARG A 42 19.04 -27.51 53.65
N SER A 43 17.77 -27.28 53.98
CA SER A 43 17.05 -26.06 53.57
C SER A 43 17.73 -24.80 54.13
N ALA A 44 18.10 -24.79 55.41
CA ALA A 44 18.79 -23.66 56.02
C ALA A 44 20.19 -23.39 55.42
N ALA A 45 20.91 -24.43 54.99
CA ALA A 45 22.19 -24.28 54.30
C ALA A 45 22.03 -23.69 52.89
N ILE A 46 21.01 -24.15 52.15
CA ILE A 46 20.63 -23.63 50.83
C ILE A 46 20.24 -22.15 50.92
N GLU A 47 19.38 -21.81 51.89
CA GLU A 47 18.97 -20.43 52.15
C GLU A 47 20.18 -19.54 52.41
N ARG A 48 21.14 -19.96 53.25
CA ARG A 48 22.36 -19.17 53.49
C ARG A 48 23.23 -18.96 52.25
N VAL A 49 23.37 -19.97 51.39
CA VAL A 49 24.15 -19.83 50.14
C VAL A 49 23.50 -18.81 49.21
N ALA A 50 22.17 -18.83 49.12
CA ALA A 50 21.37 -17.89 48.33
C ALA A 50 21.37 -16.48 48.95
N GLU A 51 21.04 -16.35 50.25
CA GLU A 51 20.95 -15.10 51.01
C GLU A 51 22.26 -14.31 51.07
N HIS A 52 23.39 -15.02 51.17
CA HIS A 52 24.70 -14.39 51.25
C HIS A 52 25.43 -14.33 49.91
N ALA A 53 24.75 -14.61 48.79
CA ALA A 53 25.33 -14.45 47.45
C ALA A 53 26.63 -15.29 47.25
N ILE A 54 26.71 -16.47 47.88
CA ILE A 54 27.94 -17.27 47.96
C ILE A 54 28.03 -18.22 46.76
N TRP A 55 27.99 -17.67 45.55
CA TRP A 55 28.05 -18.45 44.34
C TRP A 55 28.50 -17.66 43.11
N LYS A 56 29.11 -18.38 42.16
CA LYS A 56 29.58 -17.82 40.88
C LYS A 56 28.49 -17.89 39.82
N LEU A 57 28.37 -16.82 39.03
CA LEU A 57 27.53 -16.74 37.84
C LEU A 57 28.08 -17.70 36.76
N THR A 58 27.54 -18.92 36.75
CA THR A 58 27.71 -19.92 35.68
C THR A 58 26.35 -20.53 35.35
N PRO A 59 26.13 -21.06 34.12
CA PRO A 59 24.84 -21.64 33.74
C PRO A 59 24.34 -22.69 34.73
N LYS A 60 25.23 -23.59 35.15
CA LYS A 60 24.89 -24.68 36.09
C LYS A 60 24.55 -24.19 37.49
N ASN A 61 25.22 -23.14 37.98
CA ASN A 61 24.92 -22.59 39.30
C ASN A 61 23.59 -21.83 39.29
N VAL A 62 23.32 -21.07 38.23
CA VAL A 62 22.02 -20.40 38.05
C VAL A 62 20.89 -21.43 38.02
N ASP A 63 21.05 -22.50 37.23
CA ASP A 63 20.09 -23.59 37.14
C ASP A 63 19.83 -24.26 38.51
N THR A 64 20.91 -24.53 39.26
CA THR A 64 20.81 -25.08 40.63
C THR A 64 20.05 -24.15 41.58
N ILE A 65 20.34 -22.84 41.54
CA ILE A 65 19.66 -21.84 42.37
C ILE A 65 18.18 -21.77 42.01
N LEU A 66 17.83 -21.76 40.72
CA LEU A 66 16.44 -21.75 40.28
C LEU A 66 15.68 -23.02 40.71
N ALA A 67 16.31 -24.20 40.57
CA ALA A 67 15.74 -25.46 41.02
C ALA A 67 15.47 -25.49 42.53
N TRP A 68 16.35 -24.91 43.35
CA TRP A 68 16.15 -24.77 44.79
C TRP A 68 14.95 -23.90 45.17
N HIS A 69 14.60 -22.93 44.31
CA HIS A 69 13.40 -22.10 44.48
C HIS A 69 12.16 -22.69 43.80
N GLY A 70 12.21 -23.96 43.38
CA GLY A 70 11.08 -24.69 42.83
C GLY A 70 10.76 -24.35 41.36
N VAL A 71 11.69 -23.74 40.63
CA VAL A 71 11.54 -23.51 39.19
C VAL A 71 11.90 -24.80 38.45
N GLU A 72 10.98 -25.31 37.63
CA GLU A 72 11.22 -26.50 36.80
C GLU A 72 12.34 -26.25 35.78
N ASP A 73 13.18 -27.26 35.48
CA ASP A 73 14.31 -27.14 34.54
C ASP A 73 13.90 -26.54 33.17
N LYS A 74 12.73 -26.96 32.64
CA LYS A 74 12.22 -26.42 31.37
C LYS A 74 11.95 -24.91 31.46
N ALA A 75 11.39 -24.47 32.58
CA ALA A 75 11.17 -23.07 32.88
C ALA A 75 12.51 -22.33 33.08
N ALA A 76 13.44 -22.88 33.86
CA ALA A 76 14.76 -22.29 34.05
C ALA A 76 15.51 -22.09 32.72
N HIS A 77 15.34 -23.00 31.76
CA HIS A 77 15.98 -22.92 30.45
C HIS A 77 15.32 -21.91 29.50
N SER A 78 13.99 -21.83 29.50
CA SER A 78 13.23 -20.99 28.56
C SER A 78 12.89 -19.60 29.10
N LYS A 79 13.07 -19.34 30.40
CA LYS A 79 12.74 -18.07 31.07
C LYS A 79 13.70 -17.81 32.24
N MET A 80 14.99 -17.89 31.96
CA MET A 80 16.06 -17.85 32.97
C MET A 80 16.09 -16.51 33.70
N PHE A 81 16.13 -15.40 32.95
CA PHE A 81 16.23 -14.08 33.56
C PHE A 81 14.94 -13.72 34.30
N LEU A 82 13.79 -14.00 33.69
CA LEU A 82 12.50 -13.77 34.33
C LEU A 82 12.32 -14.60 35.62
N SER A 83 12.80 -15.84 35.64
CA SER A 83 12.77 -16.67 36.84
C SER A 83 13.68 -16.14 37.94
N LEU A 84 14.86 -15.61 37.58
CA LEU A 84 15.77 -14.96 38.53
C LEU A 84 15.19 -13.66 39.09
N LYS A 85 14.52 -12.86 38.26
CA LYS A 85 13.84 -11.63 38.70
C LYS A 85 12.74 -11.90 39.73
N ASN A 86 12.10 -13.05 39.64
CA ASN A 86 11.07 -13.50 40.59
C ASN A 86 11.64 -14.28 41.79
N ALA A 87 12.96 -14.50 41.85
CA ALA A 87 13.62 -15.13 42.99
C ALA A 87 13.70 -14.15 44.19
N PRO A 88 14.02 -14.63 45.41
CA PRO A 88 14.21 -13.76 46.56
C PRO A 88 15.25 -12.66 46.30
N SER A 89 15.05 -11.47 46.87
CA SER A 89 15.89 -10.28 46.61
C SER A 89 17.40 -10.56 46.69
N PRO A 90 17.95 -11.27 47.69
CA PRO A 90 19.40 -11.52 47.74
C PRO A 90 19.94 -12.28 46.51
N VAL A 91 19.12 -13.14 45.90
CA VAL A 91 19.50 -13.88 44.69
C VAL A 91 19.49 -12.96 43.48
N PHE A 92 18.43 -12.16 43.32
CA PHE A 92 18.33 -11.25 42.20
C PHE A 92 19.33 -10.09 42.30
N ASP A 93 19.51 -9.49 43.47
CA ASP A 93 20.48 -8.41 43.74
C ASP A 93 21.90 -8.84 43.36
N HIS A 94 22.24 -10.12 43.58
CA HIS A 94 23.54 -10.70 43.21
C HIS A 94 23.76 -10.85 41.70
N VAL A 95 22.67 -11.05 40.96
CA VAL A 95 22.65 -11.12 39.50
C VAL A 95 22.66 -9.70 38.92
N GLU A 96 21.76 -8.84 39.38
CA GLU A 96 21.60 -7.45 38.93
C GLU A 96 22.89 -6.65 39.18
N GLY A 97 23.48 -6.73 40.37
CA GLY A 97 24.73 -6.05 40.70
C GLY A 97 25.96 -6.52 39.90
N ARG A 98 25.84 -7.62 39.14
CA ARG A 98 26.88 -8.16 38.24
C ARG A 98 26.27 -8.59 36.91
N ILE A 99 25.37 -7.77 36.38
CA ILE A 99 24.58 -8.11 35.19
C ILE A 99 25.45 -8.46 33.98
N ASN A 100 26.56 -7.75 33.78
CA ASN A 100 27.49 -8.01 32.67
C ASN A 100 28.12 -9.40 32.76
N ASP A 101 28.56 -9.81 33.96
CA ASP A 101 29.09 -11.14 34.20
C ASP A 101 28.03 -12.21 33.99
N PHE A 102 26.80 -11.97 34.44
CA PHE A 102 25.68 -12.88 34.23
C PHE A 102 25.38 -13.04 32.73
N VAL A 103 25.29 -11.94 32.00
CA VAL A 103 24.96 -11.98 30.57
C VAL A 103 26.06 -12.71 29.79
N ASP A 104 27.32 -12.34 29.98
CA ASP A 104 28.41 -12.95 29.21
C ASP A 104 28.75 -14.39 29.65
N ASN A 105 28.67 -14.70 30.95
CA ASN A 105 29.08 -16.01 31.46
C ASN A 105 27.95 -17.02 31.62
N CYS A 106 26.69 -16.57 31.72
CA CYS A 106 25.53 -17.45 31.86
C CYS A 106 24.63 -17.34 30.63
N PHE A 107 24.00 -16.17 30.46
CA PHE A 107 22.89 -15.98 29.52
C PHE A 107 23.29 -16.19 28.07
N LEU A 108 24.46 -15.72 27.64
CA LEU A 108 24.97 -15.91 26.28
C LEU A 108 25.79 -17.19 26.07
N LYS A 109 26.12 -17.94 27.13
CA LYS A 109 26.87 -19.20 27.02
C LYS A 109 26.00 -20.44 27.01
N ALA A 110 24.79 -20.37 27.58
CA ALA A 110 23.87 -21.50 27.64
C ALA A 110 23.10 -21.67 26.32
N ASP A 111 23.25 -22.80 25.62
CA ASP A 111 22.63 -23.00 24.29
C ASP A 111 21.09 -22.89 24.27
N TRP A 112 20.44 -23.11 25.41
CA TRP A 112 18.98 -23.14 25.54
C TRP A 112 18.33 -21.79 25.83
N THR A 113 19.08 -20.74 26.17
CA THR A 113 18.55 -19.41 26.54
C THR A 113 18.21 -18.55 25.32
N VAL A 114 17.64 -19.13 24.27
CA VAL A 114 17.32 -18.45 23.00
C VAL A 114 15.86 -17.99 22.91
N SER A 115 15.02 -18.43 23.85
CA SER A 115 13.57 -18.25 23.84
C SER A 115 13.06 -17.59 25.12
N GLU A 116 13.86 -16.70 25.73
CA GLU A 116 13.45 -15.95 26.92
C GLU A 116 12.15 -15.19 26.60
N PRO A 117 11.14 -15.16 27.48
CA PRO A 117 9.88 -14.50 27.20
C PRO A 117 10.08 -13.00 26.99
N GLN A 118 9.14 -12.35 26.31
CA GLN A 118 9.20 -10.93 25.96
C GLN A 118 9.55 -10.08 27.19
N GLU A 119 8.79 -10.24 28.27
CA GLU A 119 9.01 -9.53 29.54
C GLU A 119 10.42 -9.77 30.10
N GLY A 120 10.97 -10.99 29.97
CA GLY A 120 12.31 -11.31 30.42
C GLY A 120 13.39 -10.56 29.62
N VAL A 121 13.25 -10.54 28.29
CA VAL A 121 14.18 -9.83 27.40
C VAL A 121 14.11 -8.32 27.63
N GLU A 122 12.91 -7.76 27.70
CA GLU A 122 12.68 -6.32 27.93
C GLU A 122 13.25 -5.86 29.27
N ASN A 123 13.02 -6.63 30.34
CA ASN A 123 13.58 -6.35 31.65
C ASN A 123 15.11 -6.44 31.67
N LEU A 124 15.68 -7.43 30.96
CA LEU A 124 17.13 -7.58 30.89
C LEU A 124 17.78 -6.39 30.19
N LEU A 125 17.26 -6.00 29.03
CA LEU A 125 17.77 -4.86 28.25
C LEU A 125 17.59 -3.52 28.98
N SER A 126 16.57 -3.41 29.83
CA SER A 126 16.31 -2.22 30.65
C SER A 126 17.15 -2.11 31.92
N THR A 127 18.03 -3.08 32.21
CA THR A 127 18.90 -3.02 33.38
C THR A 127 19.95 -1.91 33.23
N GLN A 128 20.07 -1.04 34.24
CA GLN A 128 20.85 0.21 34.15
C GLN A 128 22.33 0.00 33.81
N ASP A 129 22.96 -1.03 34.39
CA ASP A 129 24.41 -1.27 34.28
C ASP A 129 24.79 -2.25 33.15
N LEU A 130 23.84 -2.67 32.31
CA LEU A 130 24.12 -3.57 31.19
C LEU A 130 24.89 -2.86 30.09
N GLU A 131 26.07 -3.36 29.76
CA GLU A 131 26.87 -2.87 28.64
C GLU A 131 26.11 -3.03 27.31
N GLU A 132 26.18 -1.99 26.47
CA GLU A 132 25.45 -1.92 25.21
C GLU A 132 25.79 -3.07 24.26
N ASN A 133 27.07 -3.40 24.12
CA ASN A 133 27.55 -4.53 23.30
C ASN A 133 26.97 -5.89 23.74
N LEU A 134 26.75 -6.10 25.03
CA LEU A 134 26.16 -7.31 25.59
C LEU A 134 24.66 -7.34 25.32
N GLY A 135 23.97 -6.21 25.50
CA GLY A 135 22.56 -6.07 25.11
C GLY A 135 22.32 -6.34 23.63
N GLU A 136 23.17 -5.83 22.73
CA GLU A 136 23.09 -6.14 21.30
C GLU A 136 23.28 -7.63 21.00
N ARG A 137 24.23 -8.29 21.68
CA ARG A 137 24.43 -9.75 21.56
C ARG A 137 23.23 -10.53 22.06
N VAL A 138 22.56 -10.07 23.11
CA VAL A 138 21.29 -10.63 23.59
C VAL A 138 20.23 -10.55 22.48
N ILE A 139 20.00 -9.37 21.91
CA ILE A 139 18.99 -9.14 20.85
C ILE A 139 19.23 -10.06 19.65
N LYS A 140 20.47 -10.12 19.16
CA LYS A 140 20.86 -10.97 18.01
C LYS A 140 20.59 -12.46 18.25
N ARG A 141 20.74 -12.92 19.49
CA ARG A 141 20.58 -14.33 19.87
C ARG A 141 19.12 -14.72 20.11
N GLN A 142 18.31 -13.81 20.69
CA GLN A 142 16.94 -14.15 21.07
C GLN A 142 16.04 -14.39 19.85
N GLN A 143 15.12 -15.35 19.96
CA GLN A 143 14.04 -15.56 18.99
C GLN A 143 12.84 -14.65 19.26
N THR A 144 12.69 -14.21 20.51
CA THR A 144 11.58 -13.40 20.99
C THR A 144 11.63 -11.98 20.42
N ARG A 145 10.46 -11.47 20.05
CA ARG A 145 10.22 -10.09 19.63
C ARG A 145 9.89 -9.22 20.84
N VAL A 146 10.30 -7.96 20.84
CA VAL A 146 10.07 -7.00 21.93
C VAL A 146 9.22 -5.82 21.50
N MET A 147 8.65 -5.11 22.48
CA MET A 147 8.07 -3.78 22.31
C MET A 147 9.14 -2.70 22.48
N PHE A 148 9.13 -1.69 21.61
CA PHE A 148 10.11 -0.59 21.65
C PHE A 148 10.00 0.22 22.95
N LEU A 149 8.79 0.48 23.44
CA LEU A 149 8.53 1.26 24.65
C LEU A 149 9.16 0.64 25.91
N HIS A 150 9.36 -0.68 25.93
CA HIS A 150 9.90 -1.39 27.08
C HIS A 150 11.42 -1.61 27.00
N VAL A 151 12.09 -1.00 26.03
CA VAL A 151 13.52 -1.17 25.80
C VAL A 151 14.19 0.19 25.57
N PRO A 152 15.37 0.46 26.18
CA PRO A 152 16.10 1.71 25.94
C PRO A 152 16.36 1.98 24.46
N THR A 153 16.19 3.25 24.06
CA THR A 153 16.31 3.71 22.65
C THR A 153 17.63 3.36 21.97
N ARG A 154 18.72 3.28 22.75
CA ARG A 154 20.04 2.83 22.27
C ARG A 154 20.01 1.47 21.55
N TYR A 155 19.09 0.59 21.90
CA TYR A 155 18.98 -0.74 21.29
C TYR A 155 18.09 -0.79 20.04
N TRP A 156 17.31 0.26 19.76
CA TRP A 156 16.34 0.26 18.66
C TRP A 156 16.98 0.01 17.29
N PRO A 157 18.14 0.58 16.92
CA PRO A 157 18.79 0.26 15.65
C PRO A 157 19.08 -1.23 15.48
N THR A 158 19.55 -1.89 16.54
CA THR A 158 19.84 -3.33 16.53
C THR A 158 18.56 -4.16 16.47
N ILE A 159 17.52 -3.77 17.21
CA ILE A 159 16.20 -4.44 17.17
C ILE A 159 15.59 -4.37 15.76
N ILE A 160 15.66 -3.21 15.11
CA ILE A 160 15.16 -2.99 13.76
C ILE A 160 15.96 -3.82 12.74
N ALA A 161 17.29 -3.75 12.80
CA ALA A 161 18.17 -4.47 11.89
C ALA A 161 17.98 -6.00 11.97
N GLU A 162 17.80 -6.54 13.19
CA GLU A 162 17.60 -7.97 13.44
C GLU A 162 16.12 -8.39 13.37
N ARG A 163 15.20 -7.46 13.06
CA ARG A 163 13.74 -7.66 13.02
C ARG A 163 13.17 -8.30 14.29
N LYS A 164 13.66 -7.89 15.46
CA LYS A 164 13.28 -8.40 16.78
C LYS A 164 12.20 -7.57 17.46
N PHE A 165 11.30 -6.97 16.70
CA PHE A 165 10.19 -6.17 17.21
C PHE A 165 8.86 -6.85 16.94
N ILE A 166 7.88 -6.59 17.80
CA ILE A 166 6.49 -7.01 17.57
C ILE A 166 5.90 -6.16 16.45
N ILE A 167 5.33 -6.79 15.43
CA ILE A 167 4.63 -6.10 14.36
C ILE A 167 3.21 -5.84 14.82
N GLY A 168 2.89 -4.58 15.09
CA GLY A 168 1.58 -4.17 15.55
C GLY A 168 1.50 -2.66 15.70
N TRP A 169 0.34 -2.10 15.37
CA TRP A 169 0.14 -0.65 15.34
C TRP A 169 0.52 0.05 16.64
N GLN A 170 0.14 -0.50 17.80
CA GLN A 170 0.47 0.08 19.10
C GLN A 170 2.00 0.26 19.27
N ASN A 171 2.80 -0.72 18.86
CA ASN A 171 4.25 -0.67 19.01
C ASN A 171 4.87 0.43 18.13
N PHE A 172 4.32 0.66 16.94
CA PHE A 172 4.81 1.71 16.03
C PHE A 172 4.29 3.10 16.37
N GLU A 173 3.08 3.21 16.92
CA GLU A 173 2.57 4.47 17.47
C GLU A 173 3.38 4.96 18.67
N GLU A 174 3.76 4.03 19.56
CA GLU A 174 4.62 4.34 20.70
C GLU A 174 6.03 4.72 20.25
N LEU A 175 6.60 3.96 19.30
CA LEU A 175 7.89 4.29 18.68
C LEU A 175 7.85 5.70 18.07
N PHE A 176 6.82 6.01 17.29
CA PHE A 176 6.67 7.31 16.64
C PHE A 176 6.52 8.45 17.66
N ALA A 177 5.80 8.24 18.76
CA ALA A 177 5.60 9.25 19.80
C ALA A 177 6.88 9.60 20.58
N GLU A 178 7.80 8.64 20.73
CA GLU A 178 9.05 8.80 21.47
C GLU A 178 10.22 9.23 20.57
N THR A 179 10.06 9.19 19.25
CA THR A 179 11.07 9.64 18.28
C THR A 179 10.67 10.96 17.65
N ASP A 180 11.46 12.01 17.86
CA ASP A 180 11.44 13.18 16.96
C ASP A 180 11.98 12.84 15.56
N ASP A 181 12.70 11.72 15.43
CA ASP A 181 13.35 11.27 14.20
C ASP A 181 12.64 10.05 13.59
N SER A 182 11.94 10.27 12.48
CA SER A 182 11.27 9.22 11.70
C SER A 182 12.23 8.26 10.99
N ALA A 183 13.56 8.48 11.05
CA ALA A 183 14.56 7.61 10.44
C ALA A 183 14.48 6.15 10.91
N HIS A 184 14.00 5.89 12.13
CA HIS A 184 13.79 4.52 12.64
C HIS A 184 12.63 3.80 11.95
N LEU A 185 11.62 4.53 11.47
CA LEU A 185 10.45 3.96 10.80
C LEU A 185 10.72 3.60 9.34
N VAL A 186 11.62 4.33 8.69
CA VAL A 186 12.02 4.10 7.29
C VAL A 186 12.34 2.63 6.98
N PRO A 187 13.29 1.96 7.66
CA PRO A 187 13.62 0.56 7.39
C PRO A 187 12.49 -0.42 7.74
N ILE A 188 11.59 -0.04 8.66
CA ILE A 188 10.45 -0.86 9.08
C ILE A 188 9.41 -0.91 7.94
N PHE A 189 8.96 0.25 7.46
CA PHE A 189 7.90 0.35 6.47
C PHE A 189 8.37 0.08 5.02
N ARG A 190 9.68 0.04 4.78
CA ARG A 190 10.26 -0.52 3.54
C ARG A 190 10.16 -2.04 3.46
N SER A 191 9.84 -2.74 4.56
CA SER A 191 9.77 -4.19 4.56
C SER A 191 8.35 -4.66 4.21
N PRO A 192 8.14 -5.32 3.05
CA PRO A 192 6.81 -5.78 2.66
C PRO A 192 6.18 -6.69 3.71
N ASP A 193 6.95 -7.59 4.33
CA ASP A 193 6.45 -8.50 5.37
C ASP A 193 5.78 -7.77 6.55
N VAL A 194 6.36 -6.63 6.97
CA VAL A 194 5.82 -5.82 8.07
C VAL A 194 4.51 -5.17 7.62
N VAL A 195 4.51 -4.61 6.41
CA VAL A 195 3.33 -3.99 5.80
C VAL A 195 2.18 -4.99 5.66
N PHE A 196 2.45 -6.21 5.19
CA PHE A 196 1.45 -7.26 5.05
C PHE A 196 0.85 -7.66 6.39
N GLU A 197 1.66 -7.91 7.42
CA GLU A 197 1.19 -8.30 8.75
C GLU A 197 0.38 -7.16 9.40
N LEU A 198 0.77 -5.90 9.21
CA LEU A 198 -0.01 -4.73 9.66
C LEU A 198 -1.35 -4.57 8.92
N ALA A 199 -1.36 -4.86 7.62
CA ALA A 199 -2.56 -4.77 6.80
C ALA A 199 -3.62 -5.85 7.15
N GLU A 200 -3.26 -6.91 7.88
CA GLU A 200 -4.22 -7.89 8.40
C GLU A 200 -4.99 -7.36 9.63
N ASP A 201 -4.38 -6.48 10.45
CA ASP A 201 -5.01 -5.82 11.61
C ASP A 201 -5.34 -4.35 11.30
N ARG A 202 -6.05 -4.13 10.20
CA ARG A 202 -6.48 -2.80 9.76
C ARG A 202 -7.41 -2.15 10.78
N LYS A 203 -6.94 -1.04 11.37
CA LYS A 203 -7.70 -0.20 12.29
C LYS A 203 -7.24 1.24 12.19
N GLU A 204 -8.11 2.14 12.65
CA GLU A 204 -7.79 3.55 12.75
C GLU A 204 -6.57 3.72 13.68
N ILE A 205 -5.56 4.42 13.18
CA ILE A 205 -4.33 4.72 13.90
C ILE A 205 -4.27 6.20 14.24
N ARG A 206 -3.30 6.59 15.07
CA ARG A 206 -3.06 8.01 15.39
C ARG A 206 -2.88 8.86 14.12
N PRO A 207 -3.55 10.03 14.02
CA PRO A 207 -3.47 10.89 12.83
C PRO A 207 -2.04 11.23 12.43
N GLU A 208 -1.16 11.48 13.39
CA GLU A 208 0.22 11.89 13.11
C GLU A 208 1.04 10.77 12.45
N LEU A 209 0.78 9.50 12.84
CA LEU A 209 1.40 8.35 12.19
C LEU A 209 0.77 8.08 10.82
N PHE A 210 -0.54 8.28 10.71
CA PHE A 210 -1.24 8.14 9.43
C PHE A 210 -0.73 9.15 8.39
N ASP A 211 -0.62 10.42 8.76
CA ASP A 211 -0.09 11.48 7.89
C ASP A 211 1.36 11.17 7.47
N PHE A 212 2.21 10.73 8.40
CA PHE A 212 3.55 10.24 8.08
C PHE A 212 3.53 9.12 7.03
N LEU A 213 2.67 8.12 7.19
CA LEU A 213 2.59 6.97 6.27
C LEU A 213 2.03 7.35 4.90
N VAL A 214 1.08 8.29 4.85
CA VAL A 214 0.51 8.80 3.60
C VAL A 214 1.58 9.53 2.77
N ASP A 215 2.44 10.31 3.42
CA ASP A 215 3.57 11.02 2.81
C ASP A 215 4.83 10.17 2.59
N PHE A 216 4.85 8.93 3.08
CA PHE A 216 6.03 8.07 3.03
C PHE A 216 6.29 7.49 1.63
N ASP A 217 7.01 8.25 0.81
CA ASP A 217 7.25 7.88 -0.59
C ASP A 217 8.25 6.72 -0.76
N GLU A 218 8.96 6.33 0.28
CA GLU A 218 10.00 5.31 0.20
C GLU A 218 9.45 3.87 0.27
N MET A 219 8.16 3.71 0.57
CA MET A 219 7.42 2.46 0.44
C MET A 219 7.13 2.18 -1.04
N ASP A 220 7.30 0.94 -1.50
CA ASP A 220 6.93 0.59 -2.86
C ASP A 220 5.41 0.69 -3.08
N LEU A 221 5.00 0.86 -4.33
CA LEU A 221 3.60 1.10 -4.69
C LEU A 221 2.66 -0.03 -4.24
N GLU A 222 3.09 -1.28 -4.28
CA GLU A 222 2.21 -2.40 -3.92
C GLU A 222 2.03 -2.49 -2.41
N SER A 223 3.11 -2.36 -1.63
CA SER A 223 3.00 -2.21 -0.17
C SER A 223 2.16 -1.00 0.22
N TYR A 224 2.30 0.14 -0.47
CA TYR A 224 1.49 1.34 -0.22
C TYR A 224 0.00 1.07 -0.45
N LYS A 225 -0.37 0.44 -1.56
CA LYS A 225 -1.77 0.08 -1.85
C LYS A 225 -2.35 -0.90 -0.83
N ILE A 226 -1.52 -1.80 -0.32
CA ILE A 226 -1.89 -2.83 0.66
C ILE A 226 -2.02 -2.24 2.06
N LEU A 227 -1.24 -1.21 2.43
CA LEU A 227 -1.32 -0.61 3.76
C LEU A 227 -2.35 0.51 3.82
N ILE A 228 -2.26 1.47 2.89
CA ILE A 228 -2.96 2.74 2.99
C ILE A 228 -4.41 2.58 2.52
N GLY A 229 -5.34 2.88 3.42
CA GLY A 229 -6.78 2.77 3.21
C GLY A 229 -7.59 3.67 4.13
N PRO A 230 -8.88 3.91 3.80
CA PRO A 230 -9.78 4.77 4.57
C PRO A 230 -10.07 4.26 5.99
N ASP A 231 -9.77 2.99 6.23
CA ASP A 231 -9.84 2.29 7.50
C ASP A 231 -8.71 2.65 8.47
N LEU A 232 -7.56 3.14 7.97
CA LEU A 232 -6.45 3.59 8.82
C LEU A 232 -6.63 5.03 9.30
N GLY A 233 -7.29 5.87 8.51
CA GLY A 233 -7.43 7.30 8.81
C GLY A 233 -7.98 8.11 7.65
N LYS A 234 -7.97 9.43 7.83
CA LYS A 234 -8.41 10.40 6.83
C LYS A 234 -7.25 11.30 6.47
N VAL A 235 -7.10 11.58 5.18
CA VAL A 235 -6.09 12.51 4.69
C VAL A 235 -6.50 13.92 5.10
N ALA A 236 -5.71 14.55 5.97
CA ALA A 236 -5.95 15.91 6.41
C ALA A 236 -5.51 16.92 5.34
N GLU A 237 -4.33 16.70 4.77
CA GLU A 237 -3.73 17.54 3.73
C GLU A 237 -3.23 16.67 2.57
N LEU A 238 -3.22 17.23 1.36
CA LEU A 238 -2.82 16.50 0.17
C LEU A 238 -1.32 16.21 0.14
N PRO A 239 -0.91 14.95 0.00
CA PRO A 239 0.50 14.58 0.05
C PRO A 239 1.24 15.03 -1.21
N THR A 240 2.06 16.07 -1.09
CA THR A 240 2.76 16.68 -2.24
C THR A 240 4.09 16.00 -2.60
N ALA A 241 4.65 15.21 -1.68
CA ALA A 241 5.98 14.63 -1.82
C ALA A 241 5.98 13.23 -2.47
N ILE A 242 4.81 12.60 -2.65
CA ILE A 242 4.71 11.21 -3.12
C ILE A 242 4.55 11.09 -4.64
N GLU A 243 4.87 9.92 -5.20
CA GLU A 243 4.68 9.60 -6.62
C GLU A 243 3.22 9.65 -7.08
N ASN A 244 3.00 9.96 -8.37
CA ASN A 244 1.66 10.10 -8.97
C ASN A 244 0.79 8.84 -8.85
N ASP A 245 1.38 7.64 -8.93
CA ASP A 245 0.61 6.40 -8.83
C ASP A 245 0.03 6.18 -7.42
N LYS A 246 0.71 6.68 -6.38
CA LYS A 246 0.20 6.67 -5.00
C LYS A 246 -0.88 7.72 -4.80
N ARG A 247 -0.72 8.91 -5.38
CA ARG A 247 -1.78 9.95 -5.41
C ARG A 247 -3.05 9.41 -6.07
N LEU A 248 -2.89 8.73 -7.20
CA LEU A 248 -4.00 8.09 -7.90
C LEU A 248 -4.71 7.03 -7.05
N HIS A 249 -3.96 6.26 -6.24
CA HIS A 249 -4.53 5.32 -5.29
C HIS A 249 -5.40 6.00 -4.23
N LEU A 250 -4.89 7.07 -3.59
CA LEU A 250 -5.66 7.85 -2.60
C LEU A 250 -6.97 8.41 -3.18
N ILE A 251 -6.89 8.97 -4.39
CA ILE A 251 -8.07 9.48 -5.11
C ILE A 251 -9.08 8.35 -5.36
N ARG A 252 -8.63 7.19 -5.86
CA ARG A 252 -9.53 6.05 -6.16
C ARG A 252 -10.22 5.49 -4.92
N LEU A 253 -9.53 5.53 -3.77
CA LEU A 253 -10.11 5.16 -2.49
C LEU A 253 -11.15 6.17 -1.98
N GLY A 254 -11.23 7.37 -2.56
CA GLY A 254 -12.12 8.45 -2.09
C GLY A 254 -11.61 9.11 -0.82
N MET A 255 -10.30 9.10 -0.63
CA MET A 255 -9.67 9.74 0.53
C MET A 255 -9.39 11.23 0.27
N ILE A 256 -9.54 11.67 -0.98
CA ILE A 256 -9.38 13.05 -1.42
C ILE A 256 -10.72 13.56 -1.92
N GLU A 257 -11.19 14.66 -1.33
CA GLU A 257 -12.40 15.36 -1.77
C GLU A 257 -12.09 16.32 -2.93
N LEU A 258 -13.05 16.50 -3.84
CA LEU A 258 -12.94 17.50 -4.89
C LEU A 258 -13.23 18.89 -4.32
N ASN A 259 -12.19 19.71 -4.22
CA ASN A 259 -12.25 21.13 -3.88
C ASN A 259 -11.20 21.90 -4.70
N GLN A 260 -11.23 23.24 -4.63
CA GLN A 260 -10.33 24.09 -5.42
C GLN A 260 -8.85 23.81 -5.11
N GLU A 261 -8.51 23.59 -3.84
CA GLU A 261 -7.14 23.29 -3.40
C GLU A 261 -6.64 21.97 -4.00
N ALA A 262 -7.44 20.91 -3.94
CA ALA A 262 -7.14 19.62 -4.54
C ALA A 262 -7.02 19.70 -6.07
N TYR A 263 -7.90 20.47 -6.70
CA TYR A 263 -7.90 20.64 -8.14
C TYR A 263 -6.66 21.39 -8.64
N ASP A 264 -6.31 22.48 -7.97
CA ASP A 264 -5.12 23.30 -8.28
C ASP A 264 -3.83 22.53 -7.99
N TRP A 265 -3.81 21.75 -6.92
CA TRP A 265 -2.68 20.88 -6.61
C TRP A 265 -2.38 19.84 -7.70
N LEU A 266 -3.40 19.38 -8.42
CA LEU A 266 -3.27 18.45 -9.54
C LEU A 266 -3.00 19.16 -10.88
N GLU A 267 -2.67 20.45 -10.87
CA GLU A 267 -2.32 21.21 -12.09
C GLU A 267 -1.16 20.55 -12.85
N GLY A 268 -1.31 20.49 -14.18
CA GLY A 268 -0.35 19.82 -15.05
C GLY A 268 -0.44 18.29 -15.04
N ASN A 269 -1.39 17.70 -14.31
CA ASN A 269 -1.59 16.25 -14.27
C ASN A 269 -3.04 15.83 -14.63
N PRO A 270 -3.39 15.84 -15.94
CA PRO A 270 -4.75 15.56 -16.40
C PRO A 270 -5.29 14.21 -15.92
N THR A 271 -4.43 13.18 -15.85
CA THR A 271 -4.82 11.84 -15.42
C THR A 271 -5.36 11.83 -13.97
N LEU A 272 -4.70 12.57 -13.07
CA LEU A 272 -5.13 12.64 -11.67
C LEU A 272 -6.39 13.49 -11.52
N ARG A 273 -6.51 14.61 -12.24
CA ARG A 273 -7.73 15.44 -12.24
C ARG A 273 -8.94 14.68 -12.75
N VAL A 274 -8.79 13.94 -13.85
CA VAL A 274 -9.83 13.06 -14.38
C VAL A 274 -10.25 12.03 -13.33
N ALA A 275 -9.30 11.39 -12.66
CA ALA A 275 -9.60 10.41 -11.62
C ALA A 275 -10.33 11.04 -10.42
N LEU A 276 -9.97 12.26 -10.03
CA LEU A 276 -10.61 12.99 -8.94
C LEU A 276 -12.06 13.36 -9.30
N ILE A 277 -12.26 13.96 -10.48
CA ILE A 277 -13.60 14.30 -10.99
C ILE A 277 -14.45 13.03 -11.14
N GLU A 278 -13.90 11.95 -11.68
CA GLU A 278 -14.64 10.69 -11.84
C GLU A 278 -15.09 10.13 -10.48
N LYS A 279 -14.20 10.19 -9.47
CA LYS A 279 -14.52 9.69 -8.13
C LYS A 279 -15.58 10.55 -7.44
N GLU A 280 -15.42 11.87 -7.49
CA GLU A 280 -16.26 12.87 -6.84
C GLU A 280 -17.21 13.54 -7.84
N PHE A 281 -17.76 12.74 -8.77
CA PHE A 281 -18.51 13.26 -9.91
C PHE A 281 -19.76 14.03 -9.51
N SER A 282 -20.41 13.66 -8.40
CA SER A 282 -21.56 14.40 -7.87
C SER A 282 -21.19 15.84 -7.50
N THR A 283 -20.05 16.02 -6.84
CA THR A 283 -19.52 17.34 -6.45
C THR A 283 -19.14 18.18 -7.67
N PHE A 284 -18.53 17.54 -8.67
CA PHE A 284 -18.24 18.18 -9.96
C PHE A 284 -19.51 18.66 -10.65
N GLN A 285 -20.53 17.80 -10.73
CA GLN A 285 -21.78 18.10 -11.44
C GLN A 285 -22.58 19.24 -10.80
N GLU A 286 -22.56 19.36 -9.46
CA GLU A 286 -23.25 20.45 -8.76
C GLU A 286 -22.63 21.83 -9.04
N ASN A 287 -21.32 21.88 -9.34
CA ASN A 287 -20.54 23.11 -9.49
C ASN A 287 -19.75 23.15 -10.80
N GLU A 288 -20.29 22.60 -11.89
CA GLU A 288 -19.58 22.38 -13.16
C GLU A 288 -18.87 23.64 -13.70
N GLN A 289 -19.47 24.82 -13.50
CA GLN A 289 -18.96 26.10 -13.97
C GLN A 289 -17.72 26.60 -13.22
N ASP A 290 -17.43 26.03 -12.04
CA ASP A 290 -16.29 26.42 -11.23
C ASP A 290 -15.00 25.71 -11.68
N TRP A 291 -15.13 24.63 -12.47
CA TRP A 291 -14.01 23.79 -12.89
C TRP A 291 -13.61 24.09 -14.33
N THR A 292 -12.42 24.66 -14.52
CA THR A 292 -11.88 24.86 -15.87
C THR A 292 -11.19 23.58 -16.35
N LEU A 293 -11.81 22.90 -17.32
CA LEU A 293 -11.29 21.70 -17.93
C LEU A 293 -10.43 22.01 -19.17
N GLN A 294 -9.29 21.34 -19.27
CA GLN A 294 -8.45 21.27 -20.45
C GLN A 294 -8.92 20.16 -21.40
N GLU A 295 -8.47 20.20 -22.64
CA GLU A 295 -8.88 19.23 -23.67
C GLU A 295 -8.51 17.79 -23.30
N GLU A 296 -7.34 17.57 -22.71
CA GLU A 296 -6.88 16.25 -22.25
C GLU A 296 -7.74 15.71 -21.09
N GLU A 297 -8.24 16.60 -20.23
CA GLU A 297 -9.11 16.25 -19.11
C GLU A 297 -10.50 15.86 -19.63
N VAL A 298 -11.05 16.61 -20.58
CA VAL A 298 -12.29 16.24 -21.27
C VAL A 298 -12.11 14.89 -21.98
N ALA A 299 -11.02 14.69 -22.72
CA ALA A 299 -10.71 13.41 -23.36
C ALA A 299 -10.68 12.25 -22.36
N GLY A 300 -10.08 12.45 -21.19
CA GLY A 300 -10.04 11.47 -20.10
C GLY A 300 -11.43 11.17 -19.54
N LEU A 301 -12.24 12.20 -19.27
CA LEU A 301 -13.60 12.07 -18.76
C LEU A 301 -14.54 11.38 -19.75
N LEU A 302 -14.36 11.61 -21.06
CA LEU A 302 -15.11 10.88 -22.08
C LEU A 302 -14.81 9.38 -22.06
N LYS A 303 -13.60 8.98 -21.63
CA LYS A 303 -13.20 7.57 -21.49
C LYS A 303 -13.53 6.97 -20.12
N SER A 304 -13.97 7.79 -19.16
CA SER A 304 -14.23 7.36 -17.78
C SER A 304 -15.63 6.78 -17.59
N THR A 305 -15.97 6.43 -16.35
CA THR A 305 -17.27 5.84 -15.98
C THR A 305 -18.39 6.84 -15.70
N ILE A 306 -18.14 8.14 -15.92
CA ILE A 306 -19.16 9.18 -15.69
C ILE A 306 -20.41 8.96 -16.57
N PRO A 307 -21.59 9.47 -16.16
CA PRO A 307 -22.84 9.31 -16.90
C PRO A 307 -22.77 9.81 -18.35
N GLN A 308 -23.45 9.12 -19.27
CA GLN A 308 -23.43 9.46 -20.70
C GLN A 308 -23.99 10.87 -21.01
N ASP A 309 -25.00 11.32 -20.26
CA ASP A 309 -25.53 12.69 -20.39
C ASP A 309 -24.48 13.75 -20.03
N ALA A 310 -23.64 13.48 -19.04
CA ALA A 310 -22.54 14.38 -18.68
C ALA A 310 -21.48 14.42 -19.76
N LYS A 311 -21.08 13.25 -20.30
CA LYS A 311 -20.16 13.18 -21.44
C LYS A 311 -20.66 13.98 -22.64
N ARG A 312 -21.97 13.92 -22.93
CA ARG A 312 -22.61 14.70 -23.98
C ARG A 312 -22.47 16.21 -23.72
N ASN A 313 -22.79 16.65 -22.50
CA ASN A 313 -22.72 18.07 -22.13
C ASN A 313 -21.28 18.59 -22.22
N LEU A 314 -20.29 17.84 -21.71
CA LEU A 314 -18.87 18.20 -21.84
C LEU A 314 -18.44 18.42 -23.30
N LEU A 315 -18.88 17.55 -24.22
CA LEU A 315 -18.60 17.71 -25.66
C LEU A 315 -19.31 18.93 -26.27
N LEU A 316 -20.51 19.29 -25.79
CA LEU A 316 -21.21 20.49 -26.24
C LEU A 316 -20.49 21.76 -25.78
N ASP A 317 -20.00 21.77 -24.54
CA ASP A 317 -19.38 22.94 -23.92
C ASP A 317 -17.99 23.23 -24.48
N ILE A 318 -17.13 22.20 -24.61
CA ILE A 318 -15.80 22.39 -25.23
C ILE A 318 -15.90 22.69 -26.72
N GLY A 319 -16.95 22.20 -27.38
CA GLY A 319 -17.24 22.37 -28.80
C GLY A 319 -16.27 21.67 -29.76
N THR A 320 -15.04 21.33 -29.34
CA THR A 320 -14.03 20.66 -30.15
C THR A 320 -13.11 19.78 -29.31
N ILE A 321 -12.85 18.55 -29.77
CA ILE A 321 -11.79 17.68 -29.25
C ILE A 321 -11.06 16.97 -30.39
N GLU A 322 -9.74 16.86 -30.29
CA GLU A 322 -8.90 16.11 -31.21
C GLU A 322 -8.85 14.63 -30.82
N CYS A 323 -9.59 13.79 -31.57
CA CYS A 323 -9.58 12.35 -31.30
C CYS A 323 -8.29 11.66 -31.74
N GLY A 324 -7.53 12.23 -32.69
CA GLY A 324 -6.32 11.62 -33.26
C GLY A 324 -6.54 10.16 -33.66
N ASP A 325 -5.59 9.30 -33.28
CA ASP A 325 -5.65 7.84 -33.43
C ASP A 325 -6.12 7.12 -32.14
N ASP A 326 -6.68 7.84 -31.14
CA ASP A 326 -7.20 7.22 -29.91
C ASP A 326 -8.54 6.52 -30.20
N GLU A 327 -8.48 5.23 -30.54
CA GLU A 327 -9.65 4.41 -30.87
C GLU A 327 -10.70 4.38 -29.73
N THR A 328 -10.28 4.50 -28.47
CA THR A 328 -11.20 4.48 -27.32
C THR A 328 -11.99 5.78 -27.28
N LEU A 329 -11.29 6.92 -27.41
CA LEU A 329 -11.93 8.23 -27.47
C LEU A 329 -12.84 8.36 -28.71
N GLN A 330 -12.37 7.92 -29.87
CA GLN A 330 -13.18 7.90 -31.10
C GLN A 330 -14.50 7.13 -30.89
N LYS A 331 -14.43 5.95 -30.26
CA LYS A 331 -15.60 5.13 -29.98
C LYS A 331 -16.60 5.82 -29.05
N GLU A 332 -16.12 6.43 -27.96
CA GLU A 332 -16.98 7.16 -27.02
C GLU A 332 -17.65 8.37 -27.69
N VAL A 333 -16.89 9.15 -28.47
CA VAL A 333 -17.42 10.30 -29.21
C VAL A 333 -18.47 9.86 -30.24
N VAL A 334 -18.20 8.80 -31.01
CA VAL A 334 -19.18 8.23 -31.96
C VAL A 334 -20.43 7.75 -31.23
N GLN A 335 -20.28 7.07 -30.10
CA GLN A 335 -21.41 6.58 -29.32
C GLN A 335 -22.34 7.72 -28.89
N ILE A 336 -21.77 8.82 -28.41
CA ILE A 336 -22.51 10.03 -28.02
C ILE A 336 -23.19 10.65 -29.26
N LEU A 337 -22.41 11.00 -30.29
CA LEU A 337 -22.94 11.68 -31.48
C LEU A 337 -23.95 10.84 -32.27
N ALA A 338 -23.87 9.51 -32.19
CA ALA A 338 -24.78 8.61 -32.89
C ALA A 338 -25.98 8.15 -32.05
N SER A 339 -26.08 8.56 -30.78
CA SER A 339 -27.21 8.23 -29.89
C SER A 339 -28.50 8.91 -30.36
N LEU A 340 -29.61 8.18 -30.34
CA LEU A 340 -30.93 8.70 -30.74
C LEU A 340 -31.42 9.83 -29.82
N GLU A 341 -30.97 9.83 -28.56
CA GLU A 341 -31.30 10.85 -27.57
C GLU A 341 -30.49 12.14 -27.77
N THR A 342 -29.43 12.09 -28.56
CA THR A 342 -28.57 13.24 -28.84
C THR A 342 -29.05 13.99 -30.08
N VAL A 343 -29.30 15.29 -29.95
CA VAL A 343 -29.58 16.17 -31.08
C VAL A 343 -28.25 16.59 -31.71
N ILE A 344 -27.75 15.80 -32.66
CA ILE A 344 -26.42 15.99 -33.26
C ILE A 344 -26.20 17.40 -33.88
N GLY A 345 -27.28 18.12 -34.20
CA GLY A 345 -27.23 19.49 -34.72
C GLY A 345 -26.83 20.56 -33.71
N GLU A 346 -26.84 20.26 -32.41
CA GLU A 346 -26.38 21.16 -31.35
C GLU A 346 -24.84 21.24 -31.31
N PHE A 347 -24.15 20.24 -31.85
CA PHE A 347 -22.70 20.21 -31.88
C PHE A 347 -22.13 21.12 -32.96
N ASN A 348 -20.91 21.60 -32.72
CA ASN A 348 -20.15 22.32 -33.72
C ASN A 348 -20.00 21.46 -34.99
N GLN A 349 -20.47 21.98 -36.13
CA GLN A 349 -20.51 21.20 -37.36
C GLN A 349 -19.10 20.83 -37.87
N ASP A 350 -18.11 21.70 -37.66
CA ASP A 350 -16.72 21.43 -38.05
C ASP A 350 -16.10 20.35 -37.17
N PHE A 351 -16.51 20.27 -35.90
CA PHE A 351 -16.15 19.15 -35.02
C PHE A 351 -16.72 17.83 -35.53
N VAL A 352 -18.02 17.76 -35.81
CA VAL A 352 -18.64 16.52 -36.33
C VAL A 352 -17.99 16.10 -37.66
N GLU A 353 -17.69 17.07 -38.53
CA GLU A 353 -16.95 16.82 -39.76
C GLU A 353 -15.56 16.23 -39.49
N ARG A 354 -14.78 16.74 -38.52
CA ARG A 354 -13.49 16.15 -38.16
C ARG A 354 -13.63 14.72 -37.65
N VAL A 355 -14.63 14.45 -36.81
CA VAL A 355 -14.91 13.10 -36.30
C VAL A 355 -15.19 12.13 -37.46
N ILE A 356 -16.02 12.52 -38.44
CA ILE A 356 -16.31 11.69 -39.64
C ILE A 356 -15.03 11.26 -40.39
N LYS A 357 -13.97 12.09 -40.37
CA LYS A 357 -12.72 11.82 -41.10
C LYS A 357 -11.82 10.79 -40.42
N VAL A 358 -11.90 10.66 -39.10
CA VAL A 358 -10.98 9.82 -38.31
C VAL A 358 -11.59 8.48 -37.88
N VAL A 359 -12.92 8.38 -37.85
CA VAL A 359 -13.63 7.17 -37.39
C VAL A 359 -13.80 6.12 -38.49
N PRO A 360 -14.06 4.85 -38.15
CA PRO A 360 -14.33 3.80 -39.13
C PRO A 360 -15.48 4.14 -40.10
N LYS A 361 -15.38 3.68 -41.35
CA LYS A 361 -16.33 4.02 -42.43
C LYS A 361 -17.81 3.80 -42.08
N CYS A 362 -18.11 2.76 -41.32
CA CYS A 362 -19.48 2.45 -40.90
C CYS A 362 -20.03 3.53 -39.98
N ASP A 363 -19.24 3.97 -39.00
CA ASP A 363 -19.58 5.02 -38.06
C ASP A 363 -19.61 6.39 -38.75
N ALA A 364 -18.65 6.65 -39.63
CA ALA A 364 -18.63 7.86 -40.46
C ALA A 364 -19.90 7.98 -41.31
N ALA A 365 -20.35 6.90 -41.96
CA ALA A 365 -21.60 6.86 -42.71
C ALA A 365 -22.84 7.07 -41.81
N LYS A 366 -22.83 6.50 -40.59
CA LYS A 366 -23.89 6.68 -39.60
C LYS A 366 -24.00 8.12 -39.15
N LEU A 367 -22.89 8.77 -38.78
CA LEU A 367 -22.86 10.18 -38.40
C LEU A 367 -23.28 11.09 -39.55
N LEU A 368 -22.73 10.85 -40.75
CA LEU A 368 -23.08 11.63 -41.94
C LEU A 368 -24.59 11.54 -42.26
N ALA A 369 -25.19 10.35 -42.17
CA ALA A 369 -26.62 10.18 -42.40
C ALA A 369 -27.49 11.07 -41.49
N ARG A 370 -27.05 11.33 -40.26
CA ARG A 370 -27.72 12.24 -39.32
C ARG A 370 -27.45 13.72 -39.62
N MET A 371 -26.31 14.04 -40.22
CA MET A 371 -25.94 15.43 -40.56
C MET A 371 -26.57 15.94 -41.86
N ILE A 372 -26.93 15.04 -42.79
CA ILE A 372 -27.50 15.41 -44.10
C ILE A 372 -28.66 16.42 -44.03
N PRO A 373 -29.64 16.30 -43.11
CA PRO A 373 -30.74 17.26 -43.04
C PRO A 373 -30.32 18.70 -42.70
N MET A 374 -29.10 18.88 -42.17
CA MET A 374 -28.58 20.15 -41.65
C MET A 374 -27.44 20.71 -42.49
N TRP A 375 -26.85 19.91 -43.35
CA TRP A 375 -25.72 20.27 -44.21
C TRP A 375 -26.18 20.48 -45.65
N ASN A 376 -25.48 21.36 -46.37
CA ASN A 376 -25.70 21.55 -47.79
C ASN A 376 -25.06 20.41 -48.62
N GLU A 377 -25.47 20.29 -49.88
CA GLU A 377 -24.99 19.24 -50.79
C GLU A 377 -23.46 19.23 -50.92
N VAL A 378 -22.82 20.40 -51.03
CA VAL A 378 -21.36 20.52 -51.15
C VAL A 378 -20.64 19.88 -49.96
N ARG A 379 -21.06 20.21 -48.74
CA ARG A 379 -20.47 19.68 -47.50
C ARG A 379 -20.69 18.17 -47.38
N VAL A 380 -21.88 17.69 -47.71
CA VAL A 380 -22.19 16.24 -47.71
C VAL A 380 -21.32 15.48 -48.71
N MET A 381 -21.19 15.98 -49.95
CA MET A 381 -20.38 15.33 -50.98
C MET A 381 -18.88 15.28 -50.59
N SER A 382 -18.34 16.37 -50.04
CA SER A 382 -16.96 16.42 -49.53
C SER A 382 -16.70 15.37 -48.44
N ASN A 383 -17.67 15.17 -47.53
CA ASN A 383 -17.57 14.13 -46.50
C ASN A 383 -17.65 12.71 -47.09
N LEU A 384 -18.51 12.47 -48.09
CA LEU A 384 -18.56 11.19 -48.81
C LEU A 384 -17.24 10.84 -49.49
N GLU A 385 -16.57 11.84 -50.09
CA GLU A 385 -15.23 11.67 -50.65
C GLU A 385 -14.22 11.23 -49.59
N THR A 386 -14.27 11.86 -48.41
CA THR A 386 -13.32 11.59 -47.33
C THR A 386 -13.52 10.20 -46.70
N ILE A 387 -14.75 9.71 -46.61
CA ILE A 387 -15.04 8.33 -46.13
C ILE A 387 -14.38 7.27 -47.05
N GLY A 388 -14.15 7.60 -48.32
CA GLY A 388 -13.49 6.73 -49.29
C GLY A 388 -14.40 5.66 -49.90
N THR A 389 -13.82 4.74 -50.67
CA THR A 389 -14.59 3.70 -51.40
C THR A 389 -15.33 2.77 -50.43
N PRO A 390 -16.62 2.44 -50.68
CA PRO A 390 -17.41 2.79 -51.88
C PRO A 390 -18.20 4.11 -51.81
N TYR A 391 -18.17 4.82 -50.67
CA TYR A 391 -18.93 6.05 -50.45
C TYR A 391 -18.47 7.22 -51.32
N LYS A 392 -17.17 7.36 -51.57
CA LYS A 392 -16.62 8.43 -52.42
C LYS A 392 -17.22 8.48 -53.82
N GLU A 393 -17.64 7.32 -54.34
CA GLU A 393 -18.21 7.21 -55.67
C GLU A 393 -19.63 7.81 -55.76
N ILE A 394 -20.26 8.09 -54.62
CA ILE A 394 -21.55 8.80 -54.55
C ILE A 394 -21.37 10.28 -54.88
N ALA A 395 -20.23 10.87 -54.48
CA ALA A 395 -19.89 12.25 -54.80
C ALA A 395 -19.48 12.44 -56.28
N GLU A 396 -19.13 11.36 -56.96
CA GLU A 396 -18.82 11.35 -58.38
C GLU A 396 -20.10 11.27 -59.23
N TYR A 397 -20.62 12.44 -59.65
CA TYR A 397 -21.81 12.56 -60.49
C TYR A 397 -21.76 11.67 -61.74
N GLY A 398 -22.91 11.10 -62.11
CA GLY A 398 -23.08 10.16 -63.22
C GLY A 398 -22.71 8.70 -62.91
N LYS A 399 -22.09 8.40 -61.77
CA LYS A 399 -21.79 7.03 -61.35
C LYS A 399 -23.00 6.32 -60.71
N LYS A 400 -22.85 5.00 -60.55
CA LYS A 400 -23.88 4.13 -59.95
C LYS A 400 -23.26 3.20 -58.91
N PRO A 401 -22.68 3.72 -57.82
CA PRO A 401 -21.94 2.91 -56.88
C PRO A 401 -22.83 1.90 -56.16
N LEU A 402 -22.22 0.81 -55.74
CA LEU A 402 -22.85 -0.25 -54.97
C LEU A 402 -22.23 -0.27 -53.57
N ILE A 403 -22.99 0.16 -52.57
CA ILE A 403 -22.55 0.12 -51.16
C ILE A 403 -23.07 -1.16 -50.48
N PRO A 404 -22.37 -1.72 -49.48
CA PRO A 404 -22.83 -2.89 -48.75
C PRO A 404 -24.22 -2.70 -48.16
N GLU A 405 -25.01 -3.76 -48.11
CA GLU A 405 -26.32 -3.71 -47.45
C GLU A 405 -26.15 -3.68 -45.94
N SER A 406 -26.65 -2.64 -45.30
CA SER A 406 -26.80 -2.50 -43.84
C SER A 406 -27.91 -1.50 -43.54
N ASP A 407 -28.46 -1.53 -42.32
CA ASP A 407 -29.47 -0.54 -41.90
C ASP A 407 -28.91 0.88 -41.93
N ILE A 408 -27.63 1.07 -41.58
CA ILE A 408 -26.91 2.35 -41.67
C ILE A 408 -26.86 2.84 -43.11
N ASN A 409 -26.46 1.98 -44.06
CA ASN A 409 -26.34 2.38 -45.46
C ASN A 409 -27.71 2.60 -46.12
N LEU A 410 -28.74 1.88 -45.67
CA LEU A 410 -30.11 2.11 -46.10
C LEU A 410 -30.63 3.45 -45.57
N ALA A 411 -30.36 3.79 -44.31
CA ALA A 411 -30.68 5.09 -43.75
C ALA A 411 -29.97 6.21 -44.52
N LEU A 412 -28.66 6.08 -44.76
CA LEU A 412 -27.88 7.04 -45.55
C LEU A 412 -28.49 7.25 -46.95
N ALA A 413 -28.78 6.16 -47.68
CA ALA A 413 -29.36 6.23 -49.02
C ALA A 413 -30.75 6.88 -49.03
N ASN A 414 -31.60 6.56 -48.04
CA ASN A 414 -32.89 7.20 -47.86
C ASN A 414 -32.73 8.71 -47.63
N THR A 415 -31.88 9.12 -46.69
CA THR A 415 -31.71 10.54 -46.35
C THR A 415 -31.17 11.33 -47.54
N LEU A 416 -30.16 10.81 -48.25
CA LEU A 416 -29.63 11.43 -49.47
C LEU A 416 -30.71 11.59 -50.55
N HIS A 417 -31.63 10.64 -50.69
CA HIS A 417 -32.72 10.73 -51.66
C HIS A 417 -33.78 11.74 -51.22
N GLN A 418 -34.16 11.73 -49.95
CA GLN A 418 -35.15 12.64 -49.38
C GLN A 418 -34.72 14.11 -49.45
N THR A 419 -33.43 14.40 -49.25
CA THR A 419 -32.88 15.75 -49.45
C THR A 419 -32.59 16.08 -50.91
N GLY A 420 -32.79 15.13 -51.83
CA GLY A 420 -32.58 15.31 -53.25
C GLY A 420 -31.11 15.41 -53.67
N TYR A 421 -30.16 14.91 -52.87
CA TYR A 421 -28.72 14.87 -53.20
C TYR A 421 -28.37 13.73 -54.15
N ILE A 422 -29.21 12.69 -54.23
CA ILE A 422 -29.14 11.63 -55.24
C ILE A 422 -30.47 11.52 -56.00
N SER A 423 -30.45 10.92 -57.20
CA SER A 423 -31.65 10.75 -58.02
C SER A 423 -32.57 9.66 -57.47
N SER A 424 -32.01 8.52 -57.09
CA SER A 424 -32.73 7.40 -56.47
C SER A 424 -31.74 6.36 -55.93
N PHE A 425 -32.24 5.33 -55.25
CA PHE A 425 -31.47 4.15 -54.90
C PHE A 425 -32.32 2.89 -55.04
N LYS A 426 -31.66 1.73 -55.16
CA LYS A 426 -32.32 0.42 -55.26
C LYS A 426 -31.58 -0.63 -54.44
N LYS A 427 -32.33 -1.40 -53.66
CA LYS A 427 -31.81 -2.58 -52.96
C LYS A 427 -31.60 -3.73 -53.97
N GLU A 428 -30.39 -4.27 -54.03
CA GLU A 428 -29.98 -5.38 -54.91
C GLU A 428 -29.39 -6.53 -54.06
N LYS A 429 -29.29 -7.75 -54.61
CA LYS A 429 -28.75 -8.92 -53.89
C LYS A 429 -27.33 -8.74 -53.32
N LYS A 430 -26.55 -7.80 -53.86
CA LYS A 430 -25.14 -7.58 -53.51
C LYS A 430 -24.92 -6.27 -52.72
N GLY A 431 -25.98 -5.53 -52.40
CA GLY A 431 -25.86 -4.22 -51.75
C GLY A 431 -26.94 -3.23 -52.18
N ILE A 432 -26.73 -1.96 -51.83
CA ILE A 432 -27.60 -0.85 -52.17
C ILE A 432 -26.97 -0.10 -53.33
N ARG A 433 -27.66 -0.07 -54.48
CA ARG A 433 -27.26 0.69 -55.66
C ARG A 433 -27.71 2.13 -55.51
N ILE A 434 -26.79 3.08 -55.58
CA ILE A 434 -27.08 4.51 -55.58
C ILE A 434 -27.08 5.02 -57.02
N TYR A 435 -28.07 5.82 -57.42
CA TYR A 435 -28.12 6.50 -58.71
C TYR A 435 -27.84 7.98 -58.49
N THR A 436 -26.64 8.44 -58.84
CA THR A 436 -26.23 9.85 -58.67
C THR A 436 -26.79 10.73 -59.79
N LYS A 437 -26.85 12.05 -59.58
CA LYS A 437 -27.31 12.99 -60.61
C LYS A 437 -26.33 13.02 -61.79
N GLY A 438 -26.83 13.35 -62.98
CA GLY A 438 -26.01 13.36 -64.21
C GLY A 438 -25.09 14.57 -64.39
N LYS A 439 -25.26 15.65 -63.62
CA LYS A 439 -24.43 16.86 -63.65
C LYS A 439 -24.30 17.46 -62.25
N ASN A 440 -23.16 18.09 -61.98
CA ASN A 440 -22.92 18.84 -60.74
C ASN A 440 -23.81 20.11 -60.74
N PRO A 441 -24.59 20.38 -59.67
CA PRO A 441 -25.43 21.59 -59.60
C PRO A 441 -24.66 22.90 -59.78
N SER A 442 -23.37 22.96 -59.42
CA SER A 442 -22.53 24.15 -59.62
C SER A 442 -22.18 24.42 -61.10
N GLU A 443 -22.17 23.38 -61.94
CA GLU A 443 -21.94 23.50 -63.38
C GLU A 443 -23.21 23.82 -64.17
N ALA A 444 -24.40 23.66 -63.57
CA ALA A 444 -25.68 23.95 -64.22
C ALA A 444 -26.09 25.44 -64.12
N ALA A 445 -25.39 26.23 -63.29
CA ALA A 445 -25.60 27.66 -63.11
C ALA A 445 -24.60 28.54 -63.91
N SER A 446 -23.71 27.91 -64.68
CA SER A 446 -22.80 28.53 -65.65
C SER A 446 -23.28 28.23 -67.07
#